data_AF-A0A7Y7LQ06-F1
#
_entry.id   AF-A0A7Y7LQ06-F1
#
_cell.length_a   1.000
_cell.length_b   1.000
_cell.length_c   1.000
_cell.angle_alpha   90.00
_cell.angle_beta   90.00
_cell.angle_gamma   90.00
#
_symmetry.space_group_name_H-M   'P 1'
#
loop_
_entity.id
_entity.type
_entity.pdbx_description
1 polymer ?
#
loop_
_entity_poly.entity_id
_entity_poly.type
_entity_poly.pdbx_seq_one_letter_code
_entity_poly.pdbx_strand_id
1 'polypeptide(L)'
;MTTRGDQILDRTLSKVGGKGLFVKELEVAMAEGRADLAVHSLKDVPMELPDGYALAAVLEREDPRDAFVSNDYASLAELPAGAIVGTSSLRRQALIAARYPQLIVKPLRGNLDTRLGKLDRGDYAAIILAAAGLKRLGLPQRIRALLDPADSLPAAGQGAMAIEIAERDDGLDLMAILAPLNHLPTALAVTAERKVSKVFGGSCQVPLAAFATVDGAAMHLRAMVATPDGQRIASAEVRGAAADAEALGAQAAELLRAQDAEDILASCLSEAALAEADARSATLAADAAKPDA
;
A
#
# COMPACT_ATOMS: atom_id res chain seq x y z
N MET A 1 1.57 20.08 -9.78
CA MET A 1 1.40 19.15 -10.90
C MET A 1 0.28 18.18 -10.54
N THR A 2 -0.67 17.92 -11.44
CA THR A 2 -1.75 16.93 -11.21
C THR A 2 -1.42 15.72 -12.04
N THR A 3 -1.49 14.52 -11.47
CA THR A 3 -1.14 13.33 -12.21
C THR A 3 -2.32 12.76 -13.00
N ARG A 4 -2.10 11.95 -14.05
CA ARG A 4 -3.20 11.21 -14.69
C ARG A 4 -3.94 10.31 -13.70
N GLY A 5 -3.25 9.82 -12.67
CA GLY A 5 -3.87 9.04 -11.61
C GLY A 5 -4.83 9.85 -10.74
N ASP A 6 -4.63 11.16 -10.61
CA ASP A 6 -5.55 12.08 -9.94
C ASP A 6 -6.76 12.44 -10.80
N GLN A 7 -6.61 12.41 -12.14
CA GLN A 7 -7.64 12.80 -13.10
C GLN A 7 -8.59 11.65 -13.46
N ILE A 8 -8.16 10.39 -13.32
CA ILE A 8 -8.94 9.21 -13.66
C ILE A 8 -9.61 8.66 -12.41
N LEU A 9 -10.77 9.21 -12.06
CA LEU A 9 -11.60 8.74 -10.95
C LEU A 9 -12.53 7.56 -11.35
N ASP A 10 -12.85 7.45 -12.66
CA ASP A 10 -13.96 6.62 -13.18
C ASP A 10 -13.56 5.46 -14.12
N ARG A 11 -12.25 5.14 -14.27
CA ARG A 11 -11.82 3.96 -15.03
C ARG A 11 -10.87 3.09 -14.21
N THR A 12 -10.95 1.78 -14.41
CA THR A 12 -10.05 0.81 -13.78
C THR A 12 -8.62 1.20 -14.13
N LEU A 13 -7.78 1.48 -13.11
CA LEU A 13 -6.33 1.72 -13.29
C LEU A 13 -5.66 0.59 -14.10
N SER A 14 -6.23 -0.62 -14.12
CA SER A 14 -5.79 -1.73 -14.97
C SER A 14 -5.89 -1.45 -16.48
N LYS A 15 -6.74 -0.50 -16.92
CA LYS A 15 -6.90 -0.14 -18.34
C LYS A 15 -5.95 0.96 -18.84
N VAL A 16 -5.29 1.72 -17.96
CA VAL A 16 -4.54 2.94 -18.37
C VAL A 16 -3.03 2.86 -18.10
N GLY A 17 -2.57 1.78 -17.49
CA GLY A 17 -1.15 1.54 -17.23
C GLY A 17 -0.97 1.23 -15.76
N GLY A 18 -0.31 0.11 -15.48
CA GLY A 18 -0.13 -0.44 -14.14
C GLY A 18 0.62 0.48 -13.16
N LYS A 19 1.13 -0.13 -12.10
CA LYS A 19 1.90 0.54 -11.04
C LYS A 19 2.90 1.55 -11.64
N GLY A 20 2.88 2.79 -11.16
CA GLY A 20 3.81 3.84 -11.61
C GLY A 20 3.19 5.01 -12.37
N LEU A 21 1.88 5.08 -12.63
CA LEU A 21 1.31 6.25 -13.34
C LEU A 21 1.58 7.58 -12.62
N PHE A 22 1.50 7.60 -11.28
CA PHE A 22 1.82 8.77 -10.45
C PHE A 22 3.32 9.09 -10.40
N VAL A 23 4.16 8.05 -10.40
CA VAL A 23 5.62 8.17 -10.27
C VAL A 23 6.22 8.59 -11.61
N LYS A 24 5.77 7.98 -12.71
CA LYS A 24 6.26 8.23 -14.08
C LYS A 24 6.12 9.67 -14.52
N GLU A 25 5.07 10.37 -14.11
CA GLU A 25 4.91 11.78 -14.47
C GLU A 25 5.84 12.69 -13.67
N LEU A 26 6.19 12.30 -12.44
CA LEU A 26 7.22 12.97 -11.63
C LEU A 26 8.61 12.69 -12.20
N GLU A 27 8.89 11.44 -12.58
CA GLU A 27 10.12 11.04 -13.29
C GLU A 27 10.29 11.86 -14.59
N VAL A 28 9.25 11.94 -15.43
CA VAL A 28 9.27 12.77 -16.65
C VAL A 28 9.51 14.24 -16.34
N ALA A 29 8.93 14.78 -15.27
CA ALA A 29 9.17 16.16 -14.85
C ALA A 29 10.64 16.41 -14.45
N MET A 30 11.27 15.44 -13.79
CA MET A 30 12.69 15.51 -13.45
C MET A 30 13.57 15.37 -14.70
N ALA A 31 13.29 14.41 -15.58
CA ALA A 31 14.03 14.20 -16.83
C ALA A 31 13.97 15.41 -17.79
N GLU A 32 12.85 16.13 -17.80
CA GLU A 32 12.66 17.36 -18.60
C GLU A 32 13.19 18.62 -17.91
N GLY A 33 13.82 18.52 -16.73
CA GLY A 33 14.32 19.66 -15.97
C GLY A 33 13.23 20.59 -15.42
N ARG A 34 11.97 20.13 -15.34
CA ARG A 34 10.85 20.87 -14.75
C ARG A 34 10.77 20.72 -13.23
N ALA A 35 11.53 19.79 -12.66
CA ALA A 35 11.65 19.55 -11.23
C ALA A 35 13.05 19.00 -10.91
N ASP A 36 13.55 19.26 -9.71
CA ASP A 36 14.85 18.73 -9.25
C ASP A 36 14.73 17.44 -8.44
N LEU A 37 13.56 17.24 -7.81
CA LEU A 37 13.26 16.08 -6.97
C LEU A 37 11.76 15.79 -6.98
N ALA A 38 11.41 14.58 -6.55
CA ALA A 38 10.04 14.16 -6.33
C ALA A 38 9.87 13.59 -4.91
N VAL A 39 8.71 13.84 -4.29
CA VAL A 39 8.41 13.37 -2.93
C VAL A 39 7.23 12.42 -2.97
N HIS A 40 7.42 11.24 -2.37
CA HIS A 40 6.48 10.13 -2.48
C HIS A 40 6.09 9.60 -1.10
N SER A 41 4.86 9.08 -1.00
CA SER A 41 4.58 8.05 0.00
C SER A 41 5.30 6.77 -0.41
N LEU A 42 6.21 6.26 0.42
CA LEU A 42 7.14 5.21 -0.01
C LEU A 42 6.45 3.89 -0.40
N LYS A 43 5.28 3.61 0.20
CA LYS A 43 4.45 2.44 -0.15
C LYS A 43 3.97 2.44 -1.62
N ASP A 44 3.92 3.61 -2.25
CA ASP A 44 3.43 3.80 -3.61
C ASP A 44 4.58 3.83 -4.64
N VAL A 45 5.83 3.89 -4.17
CA VAL A 45 7.04 3.83 -5.01
C VAL A 45 7.29 2.39 -5.48
N PRO A 46 7.52 2.15 -6.79
CA PRO A 46 7.96 0.86 -7.32
C PRO A 46 9.15 0.28 -6.54
N MET A 47 9.25 -1.06 -6.47
CA MET A 47 10.33 -1.70 -5.71
C MET A 47 11.70 -1.54 -6.38
N GLU A 48 11.69 -1.43 -7.70
CA GLU A 48 12.83 -1.08 -8.55
C GLU A 48 12.51 0.27 -9.19
N LEU A 49 13.42 1.22 -9.04
CA LEU A 49 13.36 2.48 -9.78
C LEU A 49 13.96 2.27 -11.18
N PRO A 50 13.56 3.06 -12.17
CA PRO A 50 14.21 3.05 -13.48
C PRO A 50 15.68 3.46 -13.37
N ASP A 51 16.49 3.04 -14.35
CA ASP A 51 17.88 3.49 -14.46
C ASP A 51 17.94 5.03 -14.53
N GLY A 52 18.93 5.61 -13.84
CA GLY A 52 19.09 7.05 -13.72
C GLY A 52 18.22 7.70 -12.63
N TYR A 53 17.54 6.93 -11.79
CA TYR A 53 16.80 7.45 -10.63
C TYR A 53 17.25 6.77 -9.33
N ALA A 54 17.23 7.53 -8.23
CA ALA A 54 17.60 7.05 -6.91
C ALA A 54 16.72 7.64 -5.81
N LEU A 55 16.51 6.86 -4.74
CA LEU A 55 15.96 7.40 -3.49
C LEU A 55 17.09 8.08 -2.72
N ALA A 56 17.08 9.42 -2.71
CA ALA A 56 18.11 10.21 -2.03
C ALA A 56 17.93 10.24 -0.51
N ALA A 57 16.69 10.24 -0.04
CA ALA A 57 16.39 10.26 1.38
C ALA A 57 15.10 9.52 1.69
N VAL A 58 15.10 8.75 2.78
CA VAL A 58 13.89 8.26 3.43
C VAL A 58 13.70 9.04 4.73
N LEU A 59 12.61 9.79 4.80
CA LEU A 59 12.30 10.64 5.96
C LEU A 59 11.88 9.80 7.17
N GLU A 60 11.90 10.42 8.35
CA GLU A 60 11.40 9.79 9.57
C GLU A 60 9.96 9.26 9.38
N ARG A 61 9.73 8.03 9.85
CA ARG A 61 8.45 7.34 9.67
C ARG A 61 7.39 7.91 10.58
N GLU A 62 6.28 8.36 10.01
CA GLU A 62 5.06 8.62 10.76
C GLU A 62 4.37 7.29 11.12
N ASP A 63 3.33 7.34 11.96
CA ASP A 63 2.56 6.19 12.42
C ASP A 63 2.20 5.20 11.27
N PRO A 64 2.81 4.00 11.26
CA PRO A 64 2.67 3.06 10.16
C PRO A 64 1.37 2.26 10.23
N ARG A 65 0.56 2.41 11.29
CA ARG A 65 -0.64 1.61 11.50
C ARG A 65 -1.75 1.95 10.52
N ASP A 66 -2.61 0.97 10.31
CA ASP A 66 -3.92 1.21 9.73
C ASP A 66 -4.85 1.86 10.78
N ALA A 67 -5.72 2.74 10.32
CA ALA A 67 -6.70 3.44 11.13
C ALA A 67 -8.10 2.96 10.77
N PHE A 68 -8.86 2.59 11.79
CA PHE A 68 -10.29 2.39 11.72
C PHE A 68 -11.00 3.74 11.79
N VAL A 69 -11.84 4.02 10.79
CA VAL A 69 -12.58 5.28 10.66
C VAL A 69 -14.07 4.94 10.50
N SER A 70 -14.87 5.40 11.45
CA SER A 70 -16.32 5.22 11.47
C SER A 70 -16.99 6.41 12.16
N ASN A 71 -18.20 6.74 11.71
CA ASN A 71 -19.01 7.76 12.36
C ASN A 71 -19.64 7.21 13.65
N ASP A 72 -20.09 5.95 13.62
CA ASP A 72 -21.02 5.40 14.61
C ASP A 72 -20.39 4.37 15.56
N TYR A 73 -19.27 3.74 15.18
CA TYR A 73 -18.67 2.64 15.93
C TYR A 73 -17.24 2.99 16.38
N ALA A 74 -16.77 2.42 17.50
CA ALA A 74 -15.43 2.69 18.01
C ALA A 74 -14.38 1.69 17.49
N SER A 75 -14.80 0.49 17.07
CA SER A 75 -13.88 -0.57 16.62
C SER A 75 -14.51 -1.50 15.58
N LEU A 76 -13.67 -2.32 14.91
CA LEU A 76 -14.14 -3.39 14.01
C LEU A 76 -14.97 -4.45 14.75
N ALA A 77 -14.66 -4.71 16.03
CA ALA A 77 -15.33 -5.73 16.83
C ALA A 77 -16.77 -5.35 17.22
N GLU A 78 -17.10 -4.04 17.21
CA GLU A 78 -18.44 -3.53 17.51
C GLU A 78 -19.36 -3.50 16.29
N LEU A 79 -18.84 -3.74 15.08
CA LEU A 79 -19.64 -3.73 13.88
C LEU A 79 -20.61 -4.93 13.87
N PRO A 80 -21.91 -4.71 13.56
CA PRO A 80 -22.87 -5.79 13.47
C PRO A 80 -22.56 -6.72 12.29
N ALA A 81 -23.05 -7.96 12.36
CA ALA A 81 -22.95 -8.90 11.24
C ALA A 81 -23.56 -8.29 9.96
N GLY A 82 -22.87 -8.47 8.83
CA GLY A 82 -23.25 -7.87 7.55
C GLY A 82 -22.85 -6.40 7.37
N ALA A 83 -22.25 -5.75 8.38
CA ALA A 83 -21.76 -4.38 8.23
C ALA A 83 -20.70 -4.27 7.14
N ILE A 84 -20.76 -3.16 6.39
CA ILE A 84 -19.91 -2.94 5.22
C ILE A 84 -18.66 -2.15 5.63
N VAL A 85 -17.48 -2.72 5.38
CA VAL A 85 -16.18 -2.08 5.58
C VAL A 85 -15.54 -1.72 4.24
N GLY A 86 -15.19 -0.45 4.06
CA GLY A 86 -14.64 0.09 2.82
C GLY A 86 -13.11 0.01 2.75
N THR A 87 -12.59 -0.79 1.81
CA THR A 87 -11.16 -0.80 1.44
C THR A 87 -10.97 -1.45 0.07
N SER A 88 -10.05 -0.94 -0.75
CA SER A 88 -9.58 -1.60 -1.98
C SER A 88 -8.20 -2.26 -1.84
N SER A 89 -7.65 -2.29 -0.62
CA SER A 89 -6.41 -3.01 -0.33
C SER A 89 -6.73 -4.47 -0.03
N LEU A 90 -6.23 -5.40 -0.85
CA LEU A 90 -6.39 -6.84 -0.62
C LEU A 90 -5.70 -7.29 0.67
N ARG A 91 -4.58 -6.66 1.05
CA ARG A 91 -3.92 -6.84 2.35
C ARG A 91 -4.88 -6.61 3.51
N ARG A 92 -5.56 -5.46 3.51
CA ARG A 92 -6.54 -5.11 4.57
C ARG A 92 -7.75 -6.03 4.53
N GLN A 93 -8.25 -6.32 3.33
CA GLN A 93 -9.39 -7.21 3.13
C GLN A 93 -9.11 -8.58 3.74
N ALA A 94 -7.97 -9.21 3.42
CA ALA A 94 -7.60 -10.53 3.92
C ALA A 94 -7.54 -10.57 5.45
N LEU A 95 -6.91 -9.58 6.09
CA LEU A 95 -6.81 -9.50 7.55
C LEU A 95 -8.16 -9.30 8.24
N ILE A 96 -9.03 -8.48 7.63
CA ILE A 96 -10.38 -8.28 8.15
C ILE A 96 -11.20 -9.56 7.99
N ALA A 97 -11.17 -10.20 6.81
CA ALA A 97 -11.94 -11.40 6.53
C ALA A 97 -11.52 -12.58 7.43
N ALA A 98 -10.21 -12.74 7.67
CA ALA A 98 -9.69 -13.77 8.57
C ALA A 98 -10.17 -13.63 10.02
N ARG A 99 -10.33 -12.40 10.51
CA ARG A 99 -10.67 -12.12 11.91
C ARG A 99 -12.15 -11.84 12.15
N TYR A 100 -12.82 -11.26 11.17
CA TYR A 100 -14.21 -10.82 11.24
C TYR A 100 -14.99 -11.33 10.01
N PRO A 101 -15.15 -12.66 9.85
CA PRO A 101 -15.78 -13.26 8.68
C PRO A 101 -17.26 -12.87 8.49
N GLN A 102 -17.89 -12.32 9.53
CA GLN A 102 -19.25 -11.78 9.47
C GLN A 102 -19.34 -10.40 8.79
N LEU A 103 -18.22 -9.71 8.55
CA LEU A 103 -18.21 -8.38 7.94
C LEU A 103 -18.08 -8.48 6.42
N ILE A 104 -18.70 -7.53 5.72
CA ILE A 104 -18.66 -7.46 4.25
C ILE A 104 -17.63 -6.42 3.85
N VAL A 105 -16.54 -6.83 3.21
CA VAL A 105 -15.56 -5.88 2.66
C VAL A 105 -15.98 -5.46 1.26
N LYS A 106 -16.12 -4.15 1.03
CA LYS A 106 -16.41 -3.59 -0.30
C LYS A 106 -15.30 -2.65 -0.79
N PRO A 107 -15.02 -2.61 -2.10
CA PRO A 107 -14.04 -1.69 -2.67
C PRO A 107 -14.34 -0.23 -2.32
N LEU A 108 -13.30 0.55 -2.05
CA LEU A 108 -13.39 1.99 -1.77
C LEU A 108 -12.25 2.72 -2.49
N ARG A 109 -12.62 3.59 -3.43
CA ARG A 109 -11.70 4.39 -4.27
C ARG A 109 -12.00 5.89 -4.19
N GLY A 110 -11.02 6.67 -4.63
CA GLY A 110 -10.98 8.14 -4.56
C GLY A 110 -9.82 8.63 -3.71
N ASN A 111 -9.58 9.94 -3.73
CA ASN A 111 -8.72 10.61 -2.76
C ASN A 111 -9.35 10.57 -1.35
N LEU A 112 -8.64 11.09 -0.33
CA LEU A 112 -9.10 11.00 1.05
C LEU A 112 -10.49 11.62 1.26
N ASP A 113 -10.71 12.83 0.73
CA ASP A 113 -11.98 13.55 0.90
C ASP A 113 -13.15 12.80 0.27
N THR A 114 -12.95 12.23 -0.92
CA THR A 114 -13.98 11.40 -1.58
C THR A 114 -14.34 10.18 -0.74
N ARG A 115 -13.34 9.56 -0.09
CA ARG A 115 -13.55 8.37 0.76
C ARG A 115 -14.28 8.73 2.05
N LEU A 116 -13.88 9.83 2.69
CA LEU A 116 -14.55 10.32 3.89
C LEU A 116 -15.99 10.76 3.58
N GLY A 117 -16.22 11.43 2.46
CA GLY A 117 -17.57 11.78 2.02
C GLY A 117 -18.46 10.56 1.75
N LYS A 118 -17.91 9.46 1.21
CA LYS A 118 -18.64 8.18 1.07
C LYS A 118 -19.01 7.58 2.43
N LEU A 119 -18.10 7.63 3.40
CA LEU A 119 -18.39 7.22 4.78
C LEU A 119 -19.49 8.09 5.41
N ASP A 120 -19.40 9.41 5.28
CA ASP A 120 -20.35 10.35 5.89
C ASP A 120 -21.76 10.25 5.31
N ARG A 121 -21.91 9.81 4.05
CA ARG A 121 -23.22 9.51 3.45
C ARG A 121 -23.82 8.18 3.90
N GLY A 122 -23.08 7.36 4.64
CA GLY A 122 -23.53 6.03 5.08
C GLY A 122 -23.33 4.92 4.04
N ASP A 123 -22.52 5.14 2.99
CA ASP A 123 -22.22 4.09 1.99
C ASP A 123 -21.46 2.90 2.61
N TYR A 124 -20.77 3.15 3.74
CA TYR A 124 -20.00 2.18 4.52
C TYR A 124 -20.25 2.41 6.02
N ALA A 125 -20.26 1.34 6.82
CA ALA A 125 -20.30 1.45 8.28
C ALA A 125 -18.93 1.89 8.85
N ALA A 126 -17.85 1.50 8.17
CA ALA A 126 -16.50 1.93 8.46
C ALA A 126 -15.62 1.88 7.21
N ILE A 127 -14.50 2.60 7.23
CA ILE A 127 -13.45 2.50 6.21
C ILE A 127 -12.10 2.34 6.88
N ILE A 128 -11.15 1.69 6.19
CA ILE A 128 -9.78 1.54 6.70
C ILE A 128 -8.83 2.41 5.90
N LEU A 129 -8.09 3.26 6.60
CA LEU A 129 -7.13 4.21 6.04
C LEU A 129 -5.75 4.05 6.68
N ALA A 130 -4.72 4.71 6.14
CA ALA A 130 -3.42 4.77 6.82
C ALA A 130 -3.43 5.91 7.83
N ALA A 131 -2.98 5.67 9.07
CA ALA A 131 -2.99 6.69 10.12
C ALA A 131 -2.15 7.92 9.73
N ALA A 132 -0.96 7.71 9.17
CA ALA A 132 -0.09 8.80 8.70
C ALA A 132 -0.77 9.76 7.72
N GLY A 133 -1.62 9.26 6.82
CA GLY A 133 -2.33 10.12 5.85
C GLY A 133 -3.34 11.05 6.53
N LEU A 134 -4.09 10.54 7.51
CA LEU A 134 -5.04 11.34 8.29
C LEU A 134 -4.31 12.38 9.16
N LYS A 135 -3.23 11.98 9.83
CA LYS A 135 -2.44 12.90 10.67
C LYS A 135 -1.83 14.05 9.86
N ARG A 136 -1.19 13.76 8.74
CA ARG A 136 -0.56 14.77 7.87
C ARG A 136 -1.55 15.79 7.30
N LEU A 137 -2.80 15.38 7.09
CA LEU A 137 -3.87 16.24 6.59
C LEU A 137 -4.67 16.93 7.72
N GLY A 138 -4.22 16.85 8.97
CA GLY A 138 -4.89 17.51 10.10
C GLY A 138 -6.23 16.88 10.47
N LEU A 139 -6.39 15.57 10.22
CA LEU A 139 -7.61 14.81 10.49
C LEU A 139 -7.46 13.67 11.53
N PRO A 140 -6.64 13.79 12.60
CA PRO A 140 -6.51 12.71 13.59
C PRO A 140 -7.82 12.38 14.31
N GLN A 141 -8.73 13.34 14.46
CA GLN A 141 -10.06 13.17 15.07
C GLN A 141 -10.96 12.18 14.31
N ARG A 142 -10.65 11.87 13.05
CA ARG A 142 -11.38 10.85 12.28
C ARG A 142 -10.93 9.43 12.65
N ILE A 143 -9.79 9.27 13.32
CA ILE A 143 -9.28 7.96 13.75
C ILE A 143 -10.07 7.54 14.99
N ARG A 144 -10.94 6.53 14.84
CA ARG A 144 -11.66 5.93 15.97
C ARG A 144 -10.79 4.94 16.74
N ALA A 145 -10.01 4.15 16.01
CA ALA A 145 -9.03 3.25 16.59
C ALA A 145 -7.82 3.10 15.66
N LEU A 146 -6.65 2.87 16.24
CA LEU A 146 -5.45 2.46 15.52
C LEU A 146 -5.38 0.94 15.61
N LEU A 147 -5.27 0.28 14.46
CA LEU A 147 -5.18 -1.17 14.40
C LEU A 147 -3.76 -1.61 14.74
N ASP A 148 -3.64 -2.54 15.69
CA ASP A 148 -2.34 -3.08 16.09
C ASP A 148 -1.68 -3.81 14.92
N PRO A 149 -0.36 -3.67 14.67
CA PRO A 149 0.34 -4.43 13.63
C PRO A 149 0.21 -5.96 13.76
N ALA A 150 -0.11 -6.51 14.93
CA ALA A 150 -0.44 -7.91 15.11
C ALA A 150 -1.78 -8.30 14.46
N ASP A 151 -2.72 -7.36 14.37
CA ASP A 151 -4.07 -7.57 13.82
C ASP A 151 -4.19 -7.03 12.38
N SER A 152 -3.44 -5.99 12.05
CA SER A 152 -3.44 -5.32 10.75
C SER A 152 -2.02 -4.94 10.34
N LEU A 153 -1.25 -5.96 9.92
CA LEU A 153 0.15 -5.78 9.55
C LEU A 153 0.30 -4.74 8.41
N PRO A 154 1.11 -3.67 8.59
CA PRO A 154 1.25 -2.60 7.61
C PRO A 154 1.78 -3.05 6.24
N ALA A 155 1.47 -2.25 5.21
CA ALA A 155 2.14 -2.38 3.92
C ALA A 155 3.60 -1.92 4.02
N ALA A 156 4.48 -2.47 3.18
CA ALA A 156 5.86 -2.03 3.07
C ALA A 156 5.94 -0.52 2.80
N GLY A 157 6.77 0.18 3.58
CA GLY A 157 6.94 1.63 3.49
C GLY A 157 5.75 2.47 3.99
N GLN A 158 4.68 1.87 4.55
CA GLN A 158 3.56 2.65 5.07
C GLN A 158 4.02 3.60 6.19
N GLY A 159 3.64 4.87 6.10
CA GLY A 159 4.04 5.92 7.04
C GLY A 159 5.35 6.62 6.67
N ALA A 160 6.22 6.02 5.86
CA ALA A 160 7.44 6.65 5.38
C ALA A 160 7.17 7.54 4.14
N MET A 161 7.90 8.65 4.06
CA MET A 161 8.04 9.44 2.84
C MET A 161 9.45 9.30 2.30
N ALA A 162 9.61 9.37 0.99
CA ALA A 162 10.91 9.31 0.35
C ALA A 162 11.06 10.39 -0.71
N ILE A 163 12.29 10.84 -0.89
CA ILE A 163 12.69 11.79 -1.91
C ILE A 163 13.41 11.01 -3.01
N GLU A 164 12.86 11.07 -4.21
CA GLU A 164 13.46 10.54 -5.43
C GLU A 164 14.17 11.68 -6.18
N ILE A 165 15.32 11.38 -6.76
CA ILE A 165 16.07 12.29 -7.63
C ILE A 165 16.46 11.55 -8.92
N ALA A 166 16.64 12.31 -9.99
CA ALA A 166 17.30 11.83 -11.20
C ALA A 166 18.82 12.03 -11.10
N GLU A 167 19.59 11.21 -11.79
CA GLU A 167 21.00 11.47 -12.09
C GLU A 167 21.15 12.77 -12.88
N ARG A 168 22.22 13.51 -12.59
CA ARG A 168 22.46 14.85 -13.16
C ARG A 168 23.92 14.99 -13.59
N ASP A 169 24.15 15.75 -14.65
CA ASP A 169 25.46 16.09 -15.20
C ASP A 169 25.87 17.56 -14.97
N ASP A 170 25.05 18.32 -14.24
CA ASP A 170 25.26 19.74 -13.91
C ASP A 170 26.25 19.98 -12.75
N GLY A 171 26.81 18.91 -12.19
CA GLY A 171 27.78 18.95 -11.09
C GLY A 171 27.17 19.15 -9.70
N LEU A 172 25.84 19.17 -9.57
CA LEU A 172 25.16 19.28 -8.28
C LEU A 172 24.95 17.90 -7.63
N ASP A 173 25.59 17.68 -6.48
CA ASP A 173 25.41 16.44 -5.70
C ASP A 173 24.17 16.53 -4.80
N LEU A 174 23.00 16.23 -5.37
CA LEU A 174 21.74 16.19 -4.63
C LEU A 174 21.73 15.11 -3.54
N MET A 175 22.47 14.01 -3.69
CA MET A 175 22.58 12.98 -2.65
C MET A 175 23.22 13.57 -1.39
N ALA A 176 24.34 14.27 -1.54
CA ALA A 176 25.02 14.93 -0.42
C ALA A 176 24.17 16.04 0.21
N ILE A 177 23.47 16.83 -0.61
CA ILE A 177 22.60 17.93 -0.14
C ILE A 177 21.42 17.39 0.68
N LEU A 178 20.82 16.27 0.25
CA LEU A 178 19.62 15.69 0.87
C LEU A 178 19.94 14.70 2.01
N ALA A 179 21.20 14.28 2.16
CA ALA A 179 21.64 13.35 3.20
C ALA A 179 21.16 13.71 4.63
N PRO A 180 21.12 14.98 5.08
CA PRO A 180 20.62 15.34 6.41
C PRO A 180 19.14 15.02 6.65
N LEU A 181 18.34 14.85 5.59
CA LEU A 181 16.93 14.49 5.69
C LEU A 181 16.72 12.98 5.87
N ASN A 182 17.73 12.16 5.57
CA ASN A 182 17.61 10.72 5.65
C ASN A 182 17.61 10.22 7.10
N HIS A 183 16.50 9.61 7.50
CA HIS A 183 16.37 8.98 8.80
C HIS A 183 16.77 7.50 8.72
N LEU A 184 18.01 7.20 9.13
CA LEU A 184 18.64 5.89 8.97
C LEU A 184 17.80 4.72 9.52
N PRO A 185 17.21 4.76 10.73
CA PRO A 185 16.39 3.66 11.23
C PRO A 185 15.18 3.36 10.32
N THR A 186 14.55 4.40 9.77
CA THR A 186 13.45 4.22 8.82
C THR A 186 13.97 3.66 7.50
N ALA A 187 15.08 4.18 6.98
CA ALA A 187 15.70 3.70 5.74
C ALA A 187 16.05 2.20 5.81
N LEU A 188 16.60 1.73 6.93
CA LEU A 188 16.91 0.31 7.15
C LEU A 188 15.63 -0.53 7.23
N ALA A 189 14.64 -0.11 8.04
CA ALA A 189 13.37 -0.81 8.15
C ALA A 189 12.68 -1.00 6.80
N VAL A 190 12.55 0.08 6.02
CA VAL A 190 11.86 0.02 4.73
C VAL A 190 12.67 -0.73 3.66
N THR A 191 14.00 -0.77 3.76
CA THR A 191 14.84 -1.63 2.90
C THR A 191 14.45 -3.10 3.05
N ALA A 192 14.34 -3.58 4.29
CA ALA A 192 13.92 -4.96 4.57
C ALA A 192 12.49 -5.25 4.07
N GLU A 193 11.55 -4.34 4.35
CA GLU A 193 10.15 -4.46 3.92
C GLU A 193 9.99 -4.49 2.39
N ARG A 194 10.72 -3.60 1.70
CA ARG A 194 10.71 -3.50 0.24
C ARG A 194 11.35 -4.72 -0.40
N LYS A 195 12.38 -5.31 0.23
CA LYS A 195 12.96 -6.58 -0.24
C LYS A 195 11.94 -7.71 -0.25
N VAL A 196 11.15 -7.88 0.81
CA VAL A 196 10.05 -8.87 0.83
C VAL A 196 9.07 -8.60 -0.31
N SER A 197 8.62 -7.34 -0.44
CA SER A 197 7.66 -6.97 -1.48
C SER A 197 8.20 -7.22 -2.89
N LYS A 198 9.49 -6.94 -3.13
CA LYS A 198 10.17 -7.15 -4.40
C LYS A 198 10.15 -8.63 -4.83
N VAL A 199 10.40 -9.56 -3.90
CA VAL A 199 10.44 -11.00 -4.19
C VAL A 199 9.08 -11.52 -4.69
N PHE A 200 7.97 -10.94 -4.22
CA PHE A 200 6.61 -11.36 -4.56
C PHE A 200 5.91 -10.46 -5.59
N GLY A 201 6.69 -9.79 -6.45
CA GLY A 201 6.14 -9.00 -7.57
C GLY A 201 5.62 -7.60 -7.21
N GLY A 202 5.83 -7.15 -5.97
CA GLY A 202 5.88 -5.73 -5.61
C GLY A 202 4.67 -4.90 -6.00
N SER A 203 3.45 -5.43 -5.93
CA SER A 203 2.22 -4.78 -6.41
C SER A 203 1.26 -4.44 -5.27
N CYS A 204 0.61 -3.27 -5.32
CA CYS A 204 -0.44 -2.89 -4.34
C CYS A 204 -1.72 -3.73 -4.50
N GLN A 205 -1.78 -4.54 -5.55
CA GLN A 205 -2.87 -5.48 -5.85
C GLN A 205 -2.55 -6.88 -5.34
N VAL A 206 -1.50 -7.02 -4.54
CA VAL A 206 -1.16 -8.27 -3.88
C VAL A 206 -1.55 -8.16 -2.40
N PRO A 207 -2.23 -9.17 -1.82
CA PRO A 207 -2.48 -9.29 -0.37
C PRO A 207 -1.19 -9.59 0.42
N LEU A 208 -0.21 -8.68 0.35
CA LEU A 208 1.09 -8.77 1.02
C LEU A 208 1.24 -7.64 2.04
N ALA A 209 1.81 -7.98 3.20
CA ALA A 209 2.28 -7.03 4.20
C ALA A 209 3.74 -7.31 4.54
N ALA A 210 4.49 -6.25 4.85
CA ALA A 210 5.83 -6.36 5.38
C ALA A 210 6.08 -5.12 6.25
N PHE A 211 6.45 -5.35 7.51
CA PHE A 211 6.64 -4.29 8.48
C PHE A 211 7.80 -4.61 9.41
N ALA A 212 8.79 -3.72 9.42
CA ALA A 212 9.97 -3.77 10.26
C ALA A 212 9.98 -2.62 11.28
N THR A 213 10.42 -2.94 12.48
CA THR A 213 10.79 -1.98 13.53
C THR A 213 12.27 -2.09 13.83
N VAL A 214 12.94 -0.96 14.05
CA VAL A 214 14.35 -0.90 14.41
C VAL A 214 14.48 -0.26 15.78
N ASP A 215 15.15 -0.94 16.70
CA ASP A 215 15.50 -0.46 18.04
C ASP A 215 17.02 -0.60 18.23
N GLY A 216 17.71 0.55 18.22
CA GLY A 216 19.17 0.59 18.17
C GLY A 216 19.72 -0.18 16.96
N ALA A 217 20.49 -1.23 17.24
CA ALA A 217 21.10 -2.09 16.22
C ALA A 217 20.24 -3.31 15.85
N ALA A 218 19.09 -3.52 16.50
CA ALA A 218 18.22 -4.67 16.28
C ALA A 218 17.05 -4.33 15.37
N MET A 219 16.76 -5.20 14.40
CA MET A 219 15.56 -5.15 13.58
C MET A 219 14.65 -6.33 13.89
N HIS A 220 13.35 -6.07 13.90
CA HIS A 220 12.31 -7.08 13.92
C HIS A 220 11.41 -6.86 12.70
N LEU A 221 11.47 -7.79 11.74
CA LEU A 221 10.68 -7.80 10.51
C LEU A 221 9.59 -8.86 10.61
N ARG A 222 8.35 -8.45 10.32
CA ARG A 222 7.22 -9.36 10.10
C ARG A 222 6.70 -9.19 8.68
N ALA A 223 6.29 -10.29 8.07
CA ALA A 223 5.69 -10.28 6.76
C ALA A 223 4.57 -11.32 6.65
N MET A 224 3.64 -11.09 5.72
CA MET A 224 2.63 -12.08 5.40
C MET A 224 2.14 -11.95 3.96
N VAL A 225 1.62 -13.05 3.45
CA VAL A 225 0.90 -13.17 2.18
C VAL A 225 -0.36 -13.96 2.45
N ALA A 226 -1.50 -13.51 1.93
CA ALA A 226 -2.79 -14.13 2.21
C ALA A 226 -3.66 -14.27 0.96
N THR A 227 -4.69 -15.10 1.01
CA THR A 227 -5.81 -15.04 0.05
C THR A 227 -6.75 -13.87 0.44
N PRO A 228 -7.47 -13.23 -0.51
CA PRO A 228 -8.30 -12.07 -0.19
C PRO A 228 -9.46 -12.36 0.77
N ASP A 229 -9.89 -13.62 0.86
CA ASP A 229 -10.90 -14.10 1.81
C ASP A 229 -10.31 -14.43 3.19
N GLY A 230 -8.98 -14.35 3.34
CA GLY A 230 -8.28 -14.60 4.60
C GLY A 230 -8.18 -16.08 5.00
N GLN A 231 -8.58 -17.04 4.13
CA GLN A 231 -8.58 -18.46 4.50
C GLN A 231 -7.19 -19.10 4.50
N ARG A 232 -6.31 -18.65 3.61
CA ARG A 232 -4.90 -19.09 3.53
C ARG A 232 -4.00 -17.89 3.84
N ILE A 233 -3.11 -18.06 4.82
CA ILE A 233 -2.14 -17.02 5.22
C ILE A 233 -0.79 -17.69 5.47
N ALA A 234 0.23 -17.24 4.76
CA ALA A 234 1.64 -17.49 5.05
C ALA A 234 2.19 -16.31 5.89
N SER A 235 2.90 -16.59 6.98
CA SER A 235 3.44 -15.55 7.86
C SER A 235 4.91 -15.79 8.18
N ALA A 236 5.71 -14.73 8.28
CA ALA A 236 7.12 -14.81 8.66
C ALA A 236 7.46 -13.75 9.72
N GLU A 237 8.29 -14.13 10.67
CA GLU A 237 8.93 -13.24 11.64
C GLU A 237 10.44 -13.49 11.62
N VAL A 238 11.22 -12.43 11.48
CA VAL A 238 12.69 -12.48 11.43
C VAL A 238 13.25 -11.38 12.33
N ARG A 239 14.30 -11.70 13.08
CA ARG A 239 15.05 -10.75 13.91
C ARG A 239 16.54 -10.84 13.60
N GLY A 240 17.23 -9.71 13.61
CA GLY A 240 18.66 -9.65 13.33
C GLY A 240 19.22 -8.25 13.44
N ALA A 241 20.46 -8.06 12.98
CA ALA A 241 21.08 -6.75 12.97
C ALA A 241 20.41 -5.84 11.93
N ALA A 242 20.13 -4.59 12.29
CA ALA A 242 19.48 -3.63 11.39
C ALA A 242 20.32 -3.32 10.14
N ALA A 243 21.64 -3.45 10.24
CA ALA A 243 22.57 -3.32 9.12
C ALA A 243 22.36 -4.41 8.05
N ASP A 244 21.78 -5.56 8.41
CA ASP A 244 21.53 -6.68 7.50
C ASP A 244 20.12 -6.61 6.87
N ALA A 245 19.52 -5.41 6.78
CA ALA A 245 18.13 -5.19 6.38
C ALA A 245 17.70 -5.99 5.14
N GLU A 246 18.50 -5.96 4.06
CA GLU A 246 18.17 -6.70 2.84
C GLU A 246 18.24 -8.22 3.03
N ALA A 247 19.22 -8.72 3.79
CA ALA A 247 19.32 -10.14 4.09
C ALA A 247 18.15 -10.63 4.95
N LEU A 248 17.72 -9.85 5.95
CA LEU A 248 16.53 -10.15 6.75
C LEU A 248 15.27 -10.16 5.89
N GLY A 249 15.15 -9.23 4.95
CA GLY A 249 14.06 -9.20 3.97
C GLY A 249 14.05 -10.44 3.06
N ALA A 250 15.20 -10.89 2.59
CA ALA A 250 15.32 -12.12 1.80
C ALA A 250 14.96 -13.35 2.64
N GLN A 251 15.42 -13.43 3.88
CA GLN A 251 15.10 -14.52 4.81
C GLN A 251 13.59 -14.60 5.09
N ALA A 252 12.93 -13.47 5.34
CA ALA A 252 11.49 -13.44 5.55
C ALA A 252 10.72 -13.91 4.30
N ALA A 253 11.19 -13.55 3.09
CA ALA A 253 10.59 -14.03 1.86
C ALA A 253 10.74 -15.54 1.67
N GLU A 254 11.89 -16.12 2.06
CA GLU A 254 12.08 -17.58 2.01
C GLU A 254 11.16 -18.31 2.99
N LEU A 255 10.99 -17.79 4.20
CA LEU A 255 10.04 -18.35 5.17
C LEU A 255 8.58 -18.32 4.67
N LEU A 256 8.22 -17.29 3.89
CA LEU A 256 6.92 -17.22 3.23
C LEU A 256 6.81 -18.25 2.08
N ARG A 257 7.86 -18.42 1.27
CA ARG A 257 7.90 -19.43 0.19
C ARG A 257 7.71 -20.85 0.75
N ALA A 258 8.32 -21.16 1.88
CA ALA A 258 8.16 -22.44 2.58
C ALA A 258 6.74 -22.70 3.11
N GLN A 259 5.85 -21.70 3.05
CA GLN A 259 4.44 -21.77 3.46
C GLN A 259 3.50 -21.48 2.26
N ASP A 260 3.88 -21.92 1.06
CA ASP A 260 3.08 -21.84 -0.17
C ASP A 260 2.70 -20.41 -0.61
N ALA A 261 3.51 -19.40 -0.27
CA ALA A 261 3.21 -18.02 -0.64
C ALA A 261 3.04 -17.85 -2.16
N GLU A 262 3.81 -18.55 -2.99
CA GLU A 262 3.68 -18.47 -4.46
C GLU A 262 2.31 -18.97 -4.94
N ASP A 263 1.82 -20.08 -4.41
CA ASP A 263 0.51 -20.64 -4.76
C ASP A 263 -0.64 -19.77 -4.25
N ILE A 264 -0.50 -19.19 -3.04
CA ILE A 264 -1.45 -18.21 -2.52
C ILE A 264 -1.57 -17.04 -3.51
N LEU A 265 -0.44 -16.48 -3.96
CA LEU A 265 -0.41 -15.35 -4.89
C LEU A 265 -0.96 -15.70 -6.27
N ALA A 266 -0.61 -16.88 -6.79
CA ALA A 266 -1.11 -17.36 -8.07
C ALA A 266 -2.65 -17.47 -8.06
N SER A 267 -3.24 -17.97 -6.97
CA SER A 267 -4.71 -18.04 -6.82
C SER A 267 -5.38 -16.66 -6.79
N CYS A 268 -4.72 -15.64 -6.23
CA CYS A 268 -5.27 -14.28 -6.22
C CYS A 268 -5.32 -13.67 -7.64
N LEU A 269 -4.29 -13.94 -8.45
CA LEU A 269 -4.19 -13.41 -9.82
C LEU A 269 -5.22 -14.07 -10.74
N SER A 270 -5.48 -15.36 -10.58
CA SER A 270 -6.51 -16.06 -11.35
C SER A 270 -7.92 -15.58 -10.98
N GLU A 271 -8.22 -15.42 -9.69
CA GLU A 271 -9.50 -14.87 -9.23
C GLU A 271 -9.71 -13.42 -9.70
N ALA A 272 -8.67 -12.58 -9.66
CA ALA A 272 -8.74 -11.22 -10.18
C ALA A 272 -9.02 -11.20 -11.69
N ALA A 273 -8.38 -12.09 -12.46
CA ALA A 273 -8.62 -12.21 -13.89
C ALA A 273 -10.05 -12.69 -14.21
N LEU A 274 -10.58 -13.63 -13.43
CA LEU A 274 -11.96 -14.12 -13.56
C LEU A 274 -12.97 -13.02 -13.22
N ALA A 275 -12.78 -12.31 -12.10
CA ALA A 275 -13.63 -11.19 -11.72
C ALA A 275 -13.62 -10.05 -12.76
N GLU A 276 -12.47 -9.78 -13.40
CA GLU A 276 -12.41 -8.82 -14.51
C GLU A 276 -13.16 -9.32 -15.76
N ALA A 277 -13.11 -10.61 -16.08
CA ALA A 277 -13.84 -11.20 -17.20
C ALA A 277 -15.36 -11.14 -16.98
N ASP A 278 -15.82 -11.43 -15.76
CA ASP A 278 -17.23 -11.34 -15.38
C ASP A 278 -17.75 -9.90 -15.43
N ALA A 279 -16.98 -8.95 -14.90
CA ALA A 279 -17.34 -7.53 -14.95
C ALA A 279 -17.43 -6.99 -16.39
N ARG A 280 -16.53 -7.43 -17.29
CA ARG A 280 -16.61 -7.09 -18.72
C ARG A 280 -17.85 -7.67 -19.37
N SER A 281 -18.19 -8.92 -19.04
CA SER A 281 -19.37 -9.60 -19.58
C SER A 281 -20.67 -8.95 -19.12
N ALA A 282 -20.77 -8.56 -17.84
CA ALA A 282 -21.91 -7.84 -17.29
C ALA A 282 -22.08 -6.43 -17.91
N THR A 283 -20.97 -5.74 -18.18
CA THR A 283 -21.00 -4.42 -18.84
C THR A 283 -21.48 -4.52 -20.29
N LEU A 284 -20.99 -5.52 -21.04
CA LEU A 284 -21.43 -5.77 -22.41
C LEU A 284 -22.91 -6.16 -22.48
N ALA A 285 -23.40 -6.95 -21.53
CA ALA A 285 -24.82 -7.30 -21.43
C ALA A 285 -25.71 -6.09 -21.09
N ALA A 286 -25.23 -5.19 -20.22
CA ALA A 286 -25.94 -3.96 -19.86
C ALA A 286 -25.99 -2.94 -21.01
N ASP A 287 -24.93 -2.83 -21.81
CA ASP A 287 -24.91 -1.96 -23.00
C ASP A 287 -25.76 -2.53 -24.15
N ALA A 288 -25.85 -3.86 -24.28
CA ALA A 288 -26.76 -4.50 -25.25
C ALA A 288 -28.25 -4.43 -24.86
N ALA A 289 -28.55 -4.13 -23.59
CA ALA A 289 -29.93 -4.00 -23.08
C ALA A 289 -30.46 -2.56 -23.09
N LYS A 290 -29.67 -1.57 -23.54
CA LYS A 290 -30.17 -0.21 -23.76
C LYS A 290 -30.98 -0.18 -25.06
N PRO A 291 -32.28 0.17 -25.02
CA PRO A 291 -33.04 0.33 -26.26
C PRO A 291 -32.45 1.50 -27.06
N ASP A 292 -32.31 1.31 -28.37
CA ASP A 292 -31.91 2.37 -29.31
C ASP A 292 -32.83 3.59 -29.11
N ALA A 293 -32.23 4.71 -28.71
CA ALA A 293 -32.90 6.00 -28.58
C ALA A 293 -32.78 6.81 -29.88
#